data_AF-A0A9W6U7P4-F1
#
_entry.id   AF-A0A9W6U7P4-F1
#
_cell.length_a   1.000
_cell.length_b   1.000
_cell.length_c   1.000
_cell.angle_alpha   90.00
_cell.angle_beta   90.00
_cell.angle_gamma   90.00
#
_symmetry.space_group_name_H-M   'P 1'
#
loop_
_entity.id
_entity.type
_entity.pdbx_description
1 polymer ?
#
loop_
_entity_poly.entity_id
_entity_poly.type
_entity_poly.pdbx_seq_one_letter_code
_entity_poly.pdbx_strand_id
1 'polypeptide(L)'
;MATNNPFTTRQVCNYFYKVVTDAQDKLTAYFRCQRSVVRKQAPRTGYSNLFDHIVKRHPEFVTTMMASGTNTATLVSFIDRKSQTVLCWLDWATTCNLLFLWCENEVVSKYTSLEKKSTETLLKYAGLVVRQVEIDIALALPAKFGFMLDGWTFQSEHTSPFCGCPTRR
;
A
#
# COMPACT_ATOMS: atom_id res chain seq x y z
N MET A 1 -1.56 -27.28 13.03
CA MET A 1 -0.92 -26.10 13.64
C MET A 1 -1.24 -24.91 12.76
N ALA A 2 -2.13 -24.03 13.22
CA ALA A 2 -2.48 -22.81 12.49
C ALA A 2 -1.29 -21.86 12.59
N THR A 3 -0.52 -21.72 11.51
CA THR A 3 0.45 -20.65 11.39
C THR A 3 -0.33 -19.34 11.31
N ASN A 4 -0.21 -18.47 12.32
CA ASN A 4 -0.76 -17.11 12.34
C ASN A 4 -0.11 -16.26 11.23
N ASN A 5 -0.43 -16.57 9.98
CA ASN A 5 0.08 -15.89 8.80
C ASN A 5 -0.99 -14.89 8.34
N PRO A 6 -0.72 -13.57 8.42
CA PRO A 6 -1.65 -12.56 7.94
C PRO A 6 -1.72 -12.50 6.40
N PHE A 7 -0.83 -13.19 5.69
CA PHE A 7 -0.73 -13.16 4.23
C PHE A 7 -1.39 -14.35 3.56
N THR A 8 -2.00 -14.11 2.40
CA THR A 8 -2.52 -15.20 1.55
C THR A 8 -1.37 -16.02 0.94
N THR A 9 -1.61 -17.31 0.68
CA THR A 9 -0.65 -18.23 0.03
C THR A 9 -0.09 -17.66 -1.28
N ARG A 10 -0.93 -16.97 -2.05
CA ARG A 10 -0.55 -16.30 -3.30
C ARG A 10 0.43 -15.15 -3.08
N GLN A 11 0.17 -14.30 -2.09
CA GLN A 11 1.07 -13.19 -1.75
C GLN A 11 2.43 -13.70 -1.32
N VAL A 12 2.46 -14.70 -0.44
CA VAL A 12 3.72 -15.31 0.01
C VAL A 12 4.50 -15.89 -1.17
N CYS A 13 3.83 -16.60 -2.09
CA CYS A 13 4.50 -17.13 -3.27
C CYS A 13 5.05 -16.03 -4.20
N ASN A 14 4.29 -14.97 -4.45
CA ASN A 14 4.73 -13.86 -5.31
C ASN A 14 5.94 -13.10 -4.72
N TYR A 15 6.09 -13.04 -3.40
CA TYR A 15 7.24 -12.38 -2.75
C TYR A 15 8.55 -13.13 -2.99
N PHE A 16 8.54 -14.45 -2.73
CA PHE A 16 9.76 -15.26 -2.72
C PHE A 16 10.14 -15.81 -4.10
N TYR A 17 9.21 -15.80 -5.05
CA TYR A 17 9.43 -16.34 -6.38
C TYR A 17 9.41 -15.25 -7.45
N LYS A 18 10.44 -15.25 -8.29
CA LYS A 18 10.45 -14.53 -9.57
C LYS A 18 10.07 -15.49 -10.69
N VAL A 19 9.19 -15.09 -11.58
CA VAL A 19 8.89 -15.88 -12.78
C VAL A 19 10.15 -15.91 -13.65
N VAL A 20 10.53 -17.09 -14.13
CA VAL A 20 11.63 -17.23 -15.08
C VAL A 20 11.09 -16.90 -16.46
N THR A 21 11.68 -15.91 -17.13
CA THR A 21 11.44 -15.63 -18.54
C THR A 21 12.39 -16.44 -19.42
N ASP A 22 11.92 -16.86 -20.59
CA ASP A 22 12.79 -17.47 -21.61
C ASP A 22 13.66 -16.42 -22.32
N ALA A 23 14.51 -16.85 -23.25
CA ALA A 23 15.39 -15.98 -24.02
C ALA A 23 14.63 -14.96 -24.91
N GLN A 24 13.30 -15.07 -25.00
CA GLN A 24 12.40 -14.20 -25.74
C GLN A 24 11.48 -13.39 -24.81
N ASP A 25 11.81 -13.32 -23.51
CA ASP A 25 11.07 -12.62 -22.46
C ASP A 25 9.63 -13.11 -22.23
N LYS A 26 9.32 -14.35 -22.63
CA LYS A 26 8.01 -14.97 -22.44
C LYS A 26 7.93 -15.60 -21.05
N LEU A 27 6.79 -15.41 -20.37
CA LEU A 27 6.53 -16.03 -19.07
C LEU A 27 6.54 -17.56 -19.17
N THR A 28 7.43 -18.23 -18.44
CA THR A 28 7.41 -19.70 -18.31
C THR A 28 6.67 -20.16 -17.06
N ALA A 29 6.31 -21.46 -17.00
CA ALA A 29 5.72 -22.08 -15.81
C ALA A 29 6.74 -22.36 -14.67
N TYR A 30 7.96 -21.80 -14.78
CA TYR A 30 9.04 -21.98 -13.83
C TYR A 30 9.20 -20.74 -12.96
N PHE A 31 9.31 -20.97 -11.66
CA PHE A 31 9.46 -19.96 -10.63
C PHE A 31 10.81 -20.14 -9.96
N ARG A 32 11.63 -19.08 -9.93
CA ARG A 32 12.93 -19.07 -9.25
C ARG A 32 12.76 -18.45 -7.87
N CYS A 33 13.04 -19.26 -6.84
CA CYS A 33 13.09 -18.79 -5.46
C CYS A 33 14.30 -17.87 -5.26
N GLN A 34 14.19 -16.88 -4.36
CA GLN A 34 15.31 -16.04 -3.92
C GLN A 34 16.51 -16.84 -3.39
N ARG A 35 16.31 -18.07 -2.88
CA ARG A 35 17.37 -19.02 -2.48
C ARG A 35 17.80 -19.98 -3.61
N SER A 36 17.68 -19.54 -4.86
CA SER A 36 18.26 -20.18 -6.07
C SER A 36 17.56 -21.44 -6.59
N VAL A 37 16.53 -21.95 -5.92
CA VAL A 37 15.82 -23.16 -6.37
C VAL A 37 14.76 -22.81 -7.41
N VAL A 38 14.87 -23.37 -8.61
CA VAL A 38 13.84 -23.28 -9.66
C VAL A 38 12.80 -24.37 -9.42
N ARG A 39 11.51 -24.00 -9.37
CA ARG A 39 10.40 -24.94 -9.21
C ARG A 39 9.35 -24.71 -10.30
N LYS A 40 8.79 -25.80 -10.81
CA LYS A 40 7.64 -25.78 -11.71
C LYS A 40 6.36 -25.78 -10.88
N GLN A 41 5.40 -24.93 -11.23
CA GLN A 41 4.07 -25.02 -10.63
C GLN A 41 3.40 -26.32 -11.08
N ALA A 42 2.91 -27.12 -10.13
CA ALA A 42 2.28 -28.38 -10.45
C ALA A 42 0.88 -28.14 -11.04
N PRO A 43 0.48 -28.88 -12.09
CA PRO A 43 -0.85 -28.74 -12.66
C PRO A 43 -1.93 -28.98 -11.60
N ARG A 44 -3.02 -28.20 -11.64
CA ARG A 44 -4.23 -28.38 -10.79
C ARG A 44 -4.08 -28.23 -9.27
N THR A 45 -2.90 -27.90 -8.73
CA THR A 45 -2.68 -27.77 -7.26
C THR A 45 -2.54 -26.33 -6.77
N GLY A 46 -2.65 -25.33 -7.66
CA GLY A 46 -2.56 -23.91 -7.30
C GLY A 46 -1.17 -23.52 -6.79
N TYR A 47 -1.10 -22.84 -5.64
CA TYR A 47 0.15 -22.36 -5.01
C TYR A 47 0.66 -23.26 -3.88
N SER A 48 -0.03 -24.35 -3.56
CA SER A 48 0.24 -25.16 -2.36
C SER A 48 1.66 -25.77 -2.36
N ASN A 49 2.17 -26.17 -3.52
CA ASN A 49 3.51 -26.75 -3.66
C ASN A 49 4.65 -25.71 -3.54
N LEU A 50 4.40 -24.48 -4.00
CA LEU A 50 5.30 -23.33 -3.86
C LEU A 50 5.29 -22.84 -2.40
N PHE A 51 4.13 -22.85 -1.74
CA PHE A 51 4.02 -22.45 -0.35
C PHE A 51 4.68 -23.45 0.61
N ASP A 52 4.51 -24.77 0.39
CA ASP A 52 5.20 -25.80 1.18
C ASP A 52 6.73 -25.66 1.09
N HIS A 53 7.25 -25.26 -0.08
CA HIS A 53 8.67 -24.90 -0.21
C HIS A 53 9.05 -23.71 0.66
N ILE A 54 8.23 -22.65 0.67
CA ILE A 54 8.51 -21.43 1.43
C ILE A 54 8.49 -21.74 2.92
N VAL A 55 7.50 -22.48 3.43
CA VAL A 55 7.46 -22.87 4.84
C VAL A 55 8.70 -23.68 5.24
N LYS A 56 9.17 -24.58 4.38
CA LYS A 56 10.36 -25.40 4.65
C LYS A 56 11.69 -24.65 4.51
N ARG A 57 11.79 -23.73 3.54
CA ARG A 57 13.08 -23.09 3.17
C ARG A 57 13.21 -21.66 3.67
N HIS A 58 12.11 -21.03 4.07
CA HIS A 58 12.00 -19.67 4.61
C HIS A 58 11.12 -19.70 5.86
N PRO A 59 11.57 -20.29 6.99
CA PRO A 59 10.76 -20.29 8.22
C PRO A 59 10.43 -18.85 8.69
N GLU A 60 11.32 -17.90 8.42
CA GLU A 60 11.18 -16.48 8.74
C GLU A 60 10.40 -15.66 7.68
N PHE A 61 9.60 -16.32 6.83
CA PHE A 61 8.96 -15.62 5.70
C PHE A 61 8.02 -14.51 6.16
N VAL A 62 7.28 -14.70 7.26
CA VAL A 62 6.35 -13.70 7.81
C VAL A 62 7.12 -12.46 8.25
N THR A 63 8.17 -12.62 9.06
CA THR A 63 9.02 -11.53 9.53
C THR A 63 9.66 -10.77 8.37
N THR A 64 10.15 -11.49 7.36
CA THR A 64 10.75 -10.91 6.16
C THR A 64 9.74 -10.08 5.37
N MET A 65 8.51 -10.60 5.17
CA MET A 65 7.46 -9.88 4.43
C MET A 65 6.94 -8.66 5.21
N MET A 66 6.81 -8.77 6.53
CA MET A 66 6.41 -7.64 7.40
C MET A 66 7.45 -6.51 7.39
N ALA A 67 8.74 -6.86 7.51
CA ALA A 67 9.85 -5.89 7.41
C ALA A 67 10.01 -5.31 5.99
N SER A 68 9.58 -6.04 4.97
CA SER A 68 9.58 -5.53 3.60
C SER A 68 8.39 -4.62 3.30
N GLY A 69 7.32 -4.70 4.09
CA GLY A 69 6.17 -3.79 4.01
C GLY A 69 6.50 -2.33 4.34
N THR A 70 7.66 -2.07 4.97
CA THR A 70 8.16 -0.72 5.23
C THR A 70 8.83 -0.08 4.01
N ASN A 71 9.22 -0.89 3.00
CA ASN A 71 9.78 -0.40 1.74
C ASN A 71 8.64 -0.25 0.72
N THR A 72 8.15 0.98 0.55
CA THR A 72 7.03 1.39 -0.33
C THR A 72 7.07 0.76 -1.73
N ALA A 73 8.25 0.51 -2.30
CA ALA A 73 8.40 -0.09 -3.63
C ALA A 73 8.01 -1.59 -3.71
N THR A 74 8.16 -2.36 -2.63
CA THR A 74 7.88 -3.81 -2.63
C THR A 74 6.40 -4.10 -2.37
N LEU A 75 5.72 -3.21 -1.63
CA LEU A 75 4.26 -3.24 -1.42
C LEU A 75 3.44 -3.18 -2.70
N VAL A 76 3.94 -2.52 -3.76
CA VAL A 76 3.24 -2.35 -5.04
C VAL A 76 2.87 -3.69 -5.69
N SER A 77 3.68 -4.74 -5.48
CA SER A 77 3.38 -6.09 -5.98
C SER A 77 2.32 -6.86 -5.19
N PHE A 78 1.96 -6.40 -3.98
CA PHE A 78 0.99 -7.03 -3.08
C PHE A 78 -0.39 -6.37 -3.08
N ILE A 79 -0.47 -5.16 -3.61
CA ILE A 79 -1.69 -4.36 -3.65
C ILE A 79 -2.47 -4.74 -4.92
N ASP A 80 -3.77 -5.02 -4.77
CA ASP A 80 -4.64 -5.26 -5.93
C ASP A 80 -4.65 -4.02 -6.85
N ARG A 81 -4.75 -4.23 -8.17
CA ARG A 81 -4.73 -3.13 -9.15
C ARG A 81 -5.76 -2.05 -8.83
N LYS A 82 -6.93 -2.41 -8.28
CA LYS A 82 -7.95 -1.43 -7.88
C LYS A 82 -7.49 -0.56 -6.72
N SER A 83 -6.89 -1.18 -5.70
CA SER A 83 -6.34 -0.49 -4.53
C SER A 83 -5.14 0.39 -4.92
N GLN A 84 -4.30 -0.07 -5.86
CA GLN A 84 -3.20 0.72 -6.39
C GLN A 84 -3.72 1.97 -7.10
N THR A 85 -4.72 1.84 -7.96
CA THR A 85 -5.34 2.98 -8.65
C THR A 85 -5.89 4.01 -7.66
N VAL A 86 -6.57 3.56 -6.60
CA VAL A 86 -7.08 4.46 -5.55
C VAL A 86 -5.93 5.17 -4.84
N LEU A 87 -4.87 4.46 -4.47
CA LEU A 87 -3.71 5.05 -3.82
C LEU A 87 -3.03 6.09 -4.71
N CYS A 88 -2.84 5.80 -6.00
CA CYS A 88 -2.27 6.76 -6.95
C CYS A 88 -3.14 8.02 -7.09
N TRP A 89 -4.47 7.89 -7.11
CA TRP A 89 -5.36 9.05 -7.14
C TRP A 89 -5.28 9.89 -5.87
N LEU A 90 -5.22 9.24 -4.69
CA LEU A 90 -5.07 9.94 -3.42
C LEU A 90 -3.72 10.67 -3.34
N ASP A 91 -2.63 9.97 -3.65
CA ASP A 91 -1.28 10.51 -3.63
C ASP A 91 -1.14 11.73 -4.55
N TRP A 92 -1.70 11.65 -5.76
CA TRP A 92 -1.71 12.77 -6.69
C TRP A 92 -2.54 13.95 -6.17
N ALA A 93 -3.76 13.68 -5.67
CA ALA A 93 -4.63 14.73 -5.12
C ALA A 93 -3.99 15.44 -3.93
N THR A 94 -3.36 14.71 -3.01
CA THR A 94 -2.70 15.28 -1.83
C THR A 94 -1.41 16.01 -2.17
N THR A 95 -0.59 15.45 -3.08
CA THR A 95 0.70 16.05 -3.45
C THR A 95 0.53 17.35 -4.24
N CYS A 96 -0.47 17.40 -5.13
CA CYS A 96 -0.76 18.58 -5.94
C CYS A 96 -1.83 19.51 -5.32
N ASN A 97 -2.33 19.20 -4.12
CA ASN A 97 -3.41 19.94 -3.46
C ASN A 97 -4.63 20.18 -4.37
N LEU A 98 -5.08 19.12 -5.04
CA LEU A 98 -6.20 19.16 -6.00
C LEU A 98 -7.51 18.74 -5.34
N LEU A 99 -8.62 19.31 -5.83
CA LEU A 99 -9.96 18.90 -5.45
C LEU A 99 -10.22 17.45 -5.89
N PHE A 100 -10.91 16.66 -5.05
CA PHE A 100 -11.25 15.28 -5.39
C PHE A 100 -12.12 15.14 -6.65
N LEU A 101 -12.90 16.17 -7.00
CA LEU A 101 -13.67 16.29 -8.25
C LEU A 101 -12.80 16.20 -9.52
N TRP A 102 -11.49 16.46 -9.39
CA TRP A 102 -10.54 16.39 -10.50
C TRP A 102 -10.47 14.98 -11.13
N CYS A 103 -10.76 13.94 -10.36
CA CYS A 103 -10.66 12.55 -10.81
C CYS A 103 -11.74 12.17 -11.84
N GLU A 104 -12.84 12.92 -11.88
CA GLU A 104 -13.94 12.74 -12.84
C GLU A 104 -13.78 13.64 -14.08
N ASN A 105 -12.77 14.53 -14.10
CA ASN A 105 -12.57 15.46 -15.20
C ASN A 105 -12.16 14.72 -16.49
N GLU A 106 -12.89 14.97 -17.57
CA GLU A 106 -12.65 14.32 -18.85
C GLU A 106 -11.28 14.63 -19.46
N VAL A 107 -10.74 15.83 -19.23
CA VAL A 107 -9.41 16.23 -19.71
C VAL A 107 -8.36 15.39 -19.04
N VAL A 108 -8.45 15.23 -17.72
CA VAL A 108 -7.52 14.41 -16.93
C VAL A 108 -7.57 12.96 -17.39
N SER A 109 -8.77 12.44 -17.64
CA SER A 109 -8.95 11.08 -18.16
C SER A 109 -8.30 10.84 -19.52
N LYS A 110 -8.09 11.88 -20.35
CA LYS A 110 -7.40 11.75 -21.64
C LYS A 110 -5.89 11.62 -21.50
N TYR A 111 -5.32 12.21 -20.45
CA TYR A 111 -3.88 12.28 -20.23
C TYR A 111 -3.36 11.31 -19.17
N THR A 112 -4.24 10.69 -18.39
CA THR A 112 -3.88 9.70 -17.37
C THR A 112 -4.07 8.26 -17.87
N SER A 113 -3.18 7.36 -17.43
CA SER A 113 -3.33 5.91 -17.62
C SER A 113 -4.13 5.25 -16.49
N LEU A 114 -4.53 6.03 -15.47
CA LEU A 114 -5.33 5.55 -14.35
C LEU A 114 -6.78 5.28 -14.77
N GLU A 115 -7.35 4.20 -14.25
CA GLU A 115 -8.78 3.91 -14.43
C GLU A 115 -9.61 5.02 -13.77
N LYS A 116 -10.66 5.49 -14.47
CA LYS A 116 -11.61 6.47 -13.93
C LYS A 116 -12.16 5.98 -12.59
N LYS A 117 -12.22 6.88 -11.61
CA LYS A 117 -12.84 6.65 -10.31
C LYS A 117 -13.83 7.76 -10.03
N SER A 118 -14.93 7.42 -9.35
CA SER A 118 -15.87 8.43 -8.90
C SER A 118 -15.31 9.20 -7.71
N THR A 119 -15.68 10.47 -7.63
CA THR A 119 -15.33 11.37 -6.52
C THR A 119 -15.79 10.77 -5.19
N GLU A 120 -17.01 10.22 -5.16
CA GLU A 120 -17.58 9.58 -3.97
C GLU A 120 -16.75 8.39 -3.49
N THR A 121 -16.29 7.54 -4.42
CA THR A 121 -15.44 6.40 -4.09
C THR A 121 -14.12 6.87 -3.52
N LEU A 122 -13.50 7.88 -4.14
CA LEU A 122 -12.21 8.39 -3.70
C LEU A 122 -12.30 9.05 -2.33
N LEU A 123 -13.35 9.83 -2.06
CA LEU A 123 -13.62 10.42 -0.75
C LEU A 123 -13.80 9.37 0.34
N LYS A 124 -14.52 8.28 0.04
CA LYS A 124 -14.69 7.16 0.98
C LYS A 124 -13.34 6.56 1.37
N TYR A 125 -12.46 6.33 0.39
CA TYR A 125 -11.12 5.80 0.66
C TYR A 125 -10.22 6.83 1.35
N ALA A 126 -10.28 8.11 0.97
CA ALA A 126 -9.57 9.18 1.67
C ALA A 126 -9.93 9.20 3.16
N GLY A 127 -11.23 9.11 3.49
CA GLY A 127 -11.69 9.05 4.88
C GLY A 127 -11.16 7.82 5.65
N LEU A 128 -11.05 6.66 4.99
CA LEU A 128 -10.45 5.47 5.60
C LEU A 128 -8.95 5.64 5.85
N VAL A 129 -8.22 6.23 4.89
CA VAL A 129 -6.79 6.50 5.02
C VAL A 129 -6.54 7.52 6.14
N VAL A 130 -7.32 8.60 6.18
CA VAL A 130 -7.22 9.62 7.24
C VAL A 130 -7.44 9.01 8.62
N ARG A 131 -8.47 8.17 8.80
CA ARG A 131 -8.69 7.46 10.07
C ARG A 131 -7.50 6.60 10.49
N GLN A 132 -6.88 5.90 9.55
CA GLN A 132 -5.69 5.09 9.86
C GLN A 132 -4.51 5.98 10.25
N VAL A 133 -4.29 7.08 9.51
CA VAL A 133 -3.23 8.05 9.82
C VAL A 133 -3.48 8.71 11.18
N GLU A 134 -4.73 9.03 11.55
CA GLU A 134 -5.09 9.55 12.87
C GLU A 134 -4.73 8.56 13.99
N ILE A 135 -5.01 7.27 13.79
CA ILE A 135 -4.63 6.21 14.75
C ILE A 135 -3.11 6.14 14.87
N ASP A 136 -2.39 6.14 13.75
CA ASP A 136 -0.93 6.03 13.74
C ASP A 136 -0.27 7.26 14.38
N ILE A 137 -0.81 8.46 14.12
CA ILE A 137 -0.40 9.70 14.79
C ILE A 137 -0.70 9.62 16.29
N ALA A 138 -1.90 9.19 16.68
CA ALA A 138 -2.28 9.07 18.09
C ALA A 138 -1.36 8.09 18.86
N LEU A 139 -0.90 7.01 18.20
CA LEU A 139 0.07 6.08 18.75
C LEU A 139 1.50 6.66 18.82
N ALA A 140 1.85 7.54 17.89
CA ALA A 140 3.16 8.20 17.85
C ALA A 140 3.27 9.39 18.82
N LEU A 141 2.16 10.05 19.16
CA LEU A 141 2.14 11.21 20.03
C LEU A 141 2.36 10.84 21.51
N PRO A 142 3.15 11.62 22.27
CA PRO A 142 3.31 11.41 23.71
C PRO A 142 2.00 11.61 24.46
N ALA A 143 1.85 10.95 25.63
CA ALA A 143 0.68 11.10 26.51
C ALA A 143 0.41 12.56 26.96
N LYS A 144 1.40 13.44 26.83
CA LYS A 144 1.24 14.89 26.96
C LYS A 144 1.71 15.52 25.65
N PHE A 145 0.74 15.94 24.85
CA PHE A 145 0.97 16.70 23.62
C PHE A 145 -0.02 17.86 23.59
N GLY A 146 0.47 19.05 23.21
CA GLY A 146 -0.34 20.26 23.14
C GLY A 146 -0.56 20.69 21.70
N PHE A 147 -1.80 20.98 21.34
CA PHE A 147 -2.14 21.68 20.10
C PHE A 147 -2.30 23.15 20.41
N MET A 148 -1.56 24.01 19.71
CA MET A 148 -1.81 25.45 19.71
C MET A 148 -2.60 25.79 18.46
N LEU A 149 -3.83 26.25 18.68
CA LEU A 149 -4.67 26.86 17.66
C LEU A 149 -4.39 28.35 17.72
N ASP A 150 -3.58 28.85 16.80
CA ASP A 150 -3.46 30.28 16.61
C ASP A 150 -4.62 30.70 15.70
N GLY A 151 -5.41 31.68 16.11
CA GLY A 151 -6.57 32.15 15.36
C GLY A 151 -6.33 33.57 14.90
N TRP A 152 -6.38 33.81 13.60
CA TRP A 152 -6.33 35.17 13.05
C TRP A 152 -7.63 35.45 12.27
N THR A 153 -8.22 36.62 12.49
CA THR A 153 -9.36 37.12 11.71
C THR A 153 -8.89 38.06 10.60
N PHE A 154 -9.15 37.72 9.33
CA PHE A 154 -8.88 38.58 8.19
C PHE A 154 -10.19 38.88 7.46
N GLN A 155 -10.55 40.16 7.34
CA GLN A 155 -11.72 40.63 6.59
C GLN A 155 -13.00 39.80 6.81
N SER A 156 -13.41 39.65 8.08
CA SER A 156 -14.60 38.88 8.52
C SER A 156 -14.56 37.35 8.31
N GLU A 157 -13.46 36.79 7.81
CA GLU A 157 -13.21 35.35 7.81
C GLU A 157 -12.30 34.96 8.99
N HIS A 158 -12.72 33.96 9.76
CA HIS A 158 -11.97 33.43 10.90
C HIS A 158 -11.15 32.23 10.42
N THR A 159 -9.82 32.35 10.44
CA THR A 159 -8.92 31.26 10.05
C THR A 159 -8.14 30.80 11.28
N SER A 160 -8.22 29.51 11.61
CA SER A 160 -7.43 28.90 12.69
C SER A 160 -6.32 28.02 12.11
N PRO A 161 -5.11 28.55 11.89
CA PRO A 161 -3.94 27.72 11.62
C PRO A 161 -3.63 26.72 12.74
N PHE A 162 -3.15 25.55 12.33
CA PHE A 162 -2.85 24.41 13.20
C PHE A 162 -1.34 24.33 13.47
N CYS A 163 -0.91 24.46 14.72
CA CYS A 163 0.49 24.25 15.12
C CYS A 163 0.61 23.24 16.29
N GLY A 164 1.32 22.14 16.09
CA GLY A 164 1.62 21.15 17.13
C GLY A 164 2.94 21.44 17.83
N CYS A 165 2.98 21.39 19.16
CA CYS A 165 4.21 21.58 19.93
C CYS A 165 4.40 20.48 20.99
N PRO A 166 5.55 19.78 21.02
CA PRO A 166 5.84 18.85 22.10
C PRO A 166 6.00 19.63 23.41
N THR A 167 5.24 19.24 24.43
CA THR A 167 5.25 19.92 25.73
C THR A 167 6.57 19.62 26.44
N ARG A 168 7.45 20.63 26.61
CA ARG A 168 8.64 20.50 27.48
C ARG A 168 8.19 20.32 28.93
N ARG A 169 8.81 19.37 29.64
CA ARG A 169 8.84 19.38 31.10
C ARG A 169 9.67 20.56 31.59
#